data_AF-A0A0C2Y510-F1
#
_entry.id   AF-A0A0C2Y510-F1
#
_cell.length_a   1.000
_cell.length_b   1.000
_cell.length_c   1.000
_cell.angle_alpha   90.00
_cell.angle_beta   90.00
_cell.angle_gamma   90.00
#
_symmetry.space_group_name_H-M   'P 1'
#
loop_
_entity.id
_entity.type
_entity.pdbx_description
1 polymer ?
#
loop_
_entity_poly.entity_id
_entity_poly.type
_entity_poly.pdbx_seq_one_letter_code
_entity_poly.pdbx_strand_id
1 'polypeptide(L)'
;MSTLLPKSGTLHCYPASQLVTLVRLILTQYESHLQVEYAASLEADEGEATTDAGLILEDIQEMYYFVDLPRSEELRRGEKIRASEYRGIDDPKQPERALLNIGIYCRANYLFVDAVKFRKETRGQPSNGGNWDDDHEDALLNFLVFLSHPEHKDLFTVGA
;
A
#
# COMPACT_ATOMS: atom_id res chain seq x y z
N MET A 1 -8.22 -14.41 27.03
CA MET A 1 -6.75 -14.45 26.95
C MET A 1 -6.39 -14.83 25.52
N SER A 2 -6.01 -13.86 24.68
CA SER A 2 -5.60 -14.14 23.30
C SER A 2 -4.22 -14.79 23.33
N THR A 3 -4.17 -16.06 22.94
CA THR A 3 -2.94 -16.75 22.55
C THR A 3 -2.37 -16.03 21.34
N LEU A 4 -1.29 -15.26 21.54
CA LEU A 4 -0.42 -14.80 20.47
C LEU A 4 0.06 -16.04 19.72
N LEU A 5 -0.50 -16.28 18.54
CA LEU A 5 0.04 -17.28 17.61
C LEU A 5 1.52 -16.91 17.36
N PRO A 6 2.46 -17.85 17.49
CA PRO A 6 3.84 -17.58 17.16
C PRO A 6 3.90 -17.11 15.70
N LYS A 7 4.63 -16.01 15.45
CA LYS A 7 4.96 -15.47 14.12
C LYS A 7 5.41 -16.62 13.22
N SER A 8 4.53 -17.11 12.35
CA SER A 8 4.68 -18.41 11.70
C SER A 8 5.18 -18.31 10.25
N GLY A 9 5.26 -17.10 9.68
CA GLY A 9 5.70 -16.87 8.31
C GLY A 9 6.76 -15.78 8.18
N THR A 10 7.72 -16.00 7.27
CA THR A 10 8.59 -14.94 6.74
C THR A 10 8.08 -14.52 5.37
N LEU A 11 8.28 -13.25 4.98
CA LEU A 11 7.96 -12.78 3.62
C LEU A 11 8.95 -13.29 2.55
N HIS A 12 9.99 -14.02 2.97
CA HIS A 12 11.12 -14.45 2.14
C HIS A 12 10.71 -15.31 0.92
N CYS A 13 9.53 -15.93 0.96
CA CYS A 13 8.98 -16.73 -0.14
C CYS A 13 8.18 -15.90 -1.17
N TYR A 14 7.94 -14.61 -0.92
CA TYR A 14 7.20 -13.72 -1.81
C TYR A 14 8.15 -12.73 -2.50
N PRO A 15 7.87 -12.33 -3.75
CA PRO A 15 8.71 -11.37 -4.47
C PRO A 15 8.47 -9.94 -3.92
N ALA A 16 9.04 -9.63 -2.77
CA ALA A 16 8.74 -8.41 -2.01
C ALA A 16 8.97 -7.13 -2.83
N SER A 17 10.01 -7.07 -3.66
CA SER A 17 10.26 -5.93 -4.56
C SER A 17 9.17 -5.76 -5.62
N GLN A 18 8.65 -6.86 -6.17
CA GLN A 18 7.55 -6.83 -7.13
C GLN A 18 6.25 -6.40 -6.45
N LEU A 19 5.98 -6.90 -5.24
CA LEU A 19 4.83 -6.49 -4.44
C LEU A 19 4.86 -5.01 -4.08
N VAL A 20 6.02 -4.46 -3.68
CA VAL A 20 6.15 -3.01 -3.44
C VAL A 20 5.96 -2.20 -4.72
N THR A 21 6.46 -2.69 -5.85
CA THR A 21 6.24 -2.06 -7.15
C THR A 21 4.76 -2.06 -7.52
N LEU A 22 4.06 -3.17 -7.28
CA LEU A 22 2.63 -3.30 -7.50
C LEU A 22 1.83 -2.37 -6.57
N VAL A 23 2.21 -2.26 -5.29
CA VAL A 23 1.61 -1.32 -4.33
C VAL A 23 1.70 0.11 -4.86
N ARG A 24 2.91 0.55 -5.25
CA ARG A 24 3.10 1.90 -5.80
C ARG A 24 2.25 2.11 -7.06
N LEU A 25 2.24 1.13 -7.97
CA LEU A 25 1.44 1.19 -9.19
C LEU A 25 -0.06 1.36 -8.90
N ILE A 26 -0.64 0.54 -8.03
CA ILE A 26 -2.08 0.62 -7.73
C ILE A 26 -2.45 1.91 -7.00
N LEU A 27 -1.60 2.39 -6.08
CA LEU A 27 -1.82 3.64 -5.38
C LEU A 27 -1.76 4.82 -6.35
N THR A 28 -0.77 4.88 -7.24
CA THR A 28 -0.66 5.94 -8.25
C THR A 28 -1.83 5.94 -9.23
N GLN A 29 -2.28 4.76 -9.67
CA GLN A 29 -3.42 4.66 -10.56
C GLN A 29 -4.72 5.12 -9.88
N TYR A 30 -4.93 4.70 -8.62
CA TYR A 30 -6.11 5.07 -7.86
C TYR A 30 -6.11 6.56 -7.48
N GLU A 31 -4.95 7.11 -7.09
CA GLU A 31 -4.75 8.54 -6.85
C GLU A 31 -5.12 9.38 -8.07
N SER A 32 -4.61 9.01 -9.25
CA SER A 32 -4.93 9.73 -10.50
C SER A 32 -6.42 9.70 -10.81
N HIS A 33 -7.12 8.60 -10.50
CA HIS A 33 -8.56 8.51 -10.68
C HIS A 33 -9.31 9.43 -9.71
N LEU A 34 -8.96 9.38 -8.42
CA LEU A 34 -9.57 10.22 -7.39
C LEU A 34 -9.32 11.72 -7.60
N GLN A 35 -8.16 12.10 -8.14
CA GLN A 35 -7.89 13.49 -8.51
C GLN A 35 -8.86 14.01 -9.58
N VAL A 36 -9.25 13.16 -10.54
CA VAL A 36 -10.23 13.52 -11.58
C VAL A 36 -11.63 13.64 -10.97
N GLU A 37 -12.03 12.71 -10.11
CA GLU A 37 -13.33 12.78 -9.40
C GLU A 37 -13.40 13.99 -8.47
N TYR A 38 -12.31 14.28 -7.76
CA TYR A 38 -12.18 15.44 -6.89
C TYR A 38 -12.31 16.75 -7.69
N ALA A 39 -11.62 16.88 -8.81
CA ALA A 39 -11.75 18.04 -9.69
C ALA A 39 -13.18 18.20 -10.23
N ALA A 40 -13.81 17.11 -10.68
CA ALA A 40 -15.18 17.14 -11.19
C ALA A 40 -16.20 17.53 -10.12
N SER A 41 -16.01 17.10 -8.87
CA SER A 41 -16.88 17.47 -7.76
C SER A 41 -16.72 18.93 -7.33
N LEU A 42 -15.50 19.48 -7.35
CA LEU A 42 -15.27 20.91 -7.10
C LEU A 42 -15.92 21.83 -8.16
N GLU A 43 -16.00 21.37 -9.41
CA GLU A 43 -16.71 22.12 -10.46
C GLU A 43 -18.23 22.05 -10.32
N ALA A 44 -18.76 21.00 -9.67
CA ALA A 44 -20.19 20.78 -9.48
C ALA A 44 -20.75 21.40 -8.20
N ASP A 45 -19.93 21.54 -7.16
CA ASP A 45 -20.31 22.04 -5.84
C ASP A 45 -19.68 23.41 -5.59
N GLU A 46 -20.46 24.50 -5.62
CA GLU A 46 -20.00 25.88 -5.36
C GLU A 46 -19.68 26.14 -3.87
N GLY A 47 -19.23 25.13 -3.12
CA GLY A 47 -18.98 25.19 -1.69
C GLY A 47 -17.89 24.23 -1.23
N GLU A 48 -17.20 24.60 -0.15
CA GLU A 48 -16.11 23.85 0.49
C GLU A 48 -16.64 22.58 1.16
N ALA A 49 -17.11 21.62 0.37
CA ALA A 49 -17.44 20.28 0.82
C ALA A 49 -16.16 19.44 0.74
N THR A 50 -15.69 18.94 1.88
CA THR A 50 -14.76 17.82 1.91
C THR A 50 -15.45 16.63 1.24
N THR A 51 -15.04 16.31 0.02
CA THR A 51 -15.57 15.15 -0.71
C THR A 51 -14.84 13.88 -0.28
N ASP A 52 -15.52 12.73 -0.40
CA ASP A 52 -14.95 11.43 -0.04
C ASP A 52 -13.63 11.17 -0.80
N ALA A 53 -13.53 11.61 -2.06
CA ALA A 53 -12.31 11.53 -2.85
C ALA A 53 -11.14 12.32 -2.23
N GLY A 54 -11.42 13.51 -1.67
CA GLY A 54 -10.40 14.31 -0.98
C GLY A 54 -9.84 13.63 0.26
N LEU A 55 -10.69 12.99 1.07
CA LEU A 55 -10.26 12.23 2.25
C LEU A 55 -9.43 11.00 1.87
N ILE A 56 -9.80 10.29 0.80
CA ILE A 56 -9.04 9.12 0.33
C ILE A 56 -7.68 9.54 -0.25
N LEU A 57 -7.58 10.72 -0.89
CA LEU A 57 -6.31 11.26 -1.37
C LEU A 57 -5.33 11.53 -0.22
N GLU A 58 -5.80 12.04 0.93
CA GLU A 58 -4.97 12.19 2.14
C GLU A 58 -4.46 10.83 2.63
N ASP A 59 -5.33 9.80 2.62
CA ASP A 59 -4.98 8.45 3.06
C ASP A 59 -3.95 7.79 2.13
N ILE A 60 -4.01 8.07 0.82
CA ILE A 60 -3.00 7.65 -0.16
C ILE A 60 -1.64 8.29 0.15
N GLN A 61 -1.61 9.59 0.48
CA GLN A 61 -0.36 10.27 0.84
C GLN A 61 0.27 9.69 2.10
N GLU A 62 -0.53 9.40 3.13
CA GLU A 62 -0.06 8.69 4.32
C GLU A 62 0.45 7.28 3.95
N MET A 63 -0.20 6.59 3.01
CA MET A 63 0.23 5.26 2.59
C MET A 63 1.60 5.25 1.91
N TYR A 64 1.88 6.21 1.02
CA TYR A 64 3.21 6.35 0.41
C TYR A 64 4.29 6.53 1.48
N TYR A 65 3.99 7.27 2.56
CA TYR A 65 4.93 7.39 3.67
C TYR A 65 5.26 6.03 4.29
N PHE A 66 4.29 5.15 4.52
CA PHE A 66 4.54 3.80 5.08
C PHE A 66 5.29 2.86 4.13
N VAL A 67 4.99 2.94 2.84
CA VAL A 67 5.60 2.10 1.78
C VAL A 67 7.03 2.54 1.48
N ASP A 68 7.31 3.85 1.51
CA ASP A 68 8.60 4.42 1.14
C ASP A 68 9.50 4.75 2.34
N LEU A 69 9.05 4.46 3.57
CA LEU A 69 9.74 4.82 4.82
C LEU A 69 11.17 4.23 4.90
N PRO A 70 12.25 5.03 4.83
CA PRO A 70 13.59 4.53 5.10
C PRO A 70 13.80 4.32 6.61
N ARG A 71 14.62 3.32 6.93
CA ARG A 71 14.90 2.67 8.23
C ARG A 71 15.29 3.57 9.43
N SER A 72 14.49 4.54 9.84
CA SER A 72 14.78 5.29 11.07
C SER A 72 13.75 5.03 12.17
N GLU A 73 14.18 4.30 13.20
CA GLU A 73 13.48 4.24 14.51
C GLU A 73 13.35 5.62 15.18
N GLU A 74 14.01 6.68 14.68
CA GLU A 74 13.96 8.03 15.25
C GLU A 74 12.68 8.80 14.89
N LEU A 75 11.88 8.30 13.95
CA LEU A 75 10.59 8.88 13.52
C LEU A 75 9.41 8.64 14.47
N ARG A 76 9.60 7.94 15.59
CA ARG A 76 8.58 7.83 16.64
C ARG A 76 8.24 9.17 17.30
N ARG A 77 8.97 10.25 16.98
CA ARG A 77 8.60 11.64 17.27
C ARG A 77 8.20 12.28 15.95
N GLY A 78 6.97 12.80 15.86
CA GLY A 78 6.38 13.36 14.63
C GLY A 78 7.06 14.63 14.09
N GLU A 79 8.36 14.56 13.81
CA GLU A 79 9.10 15.58 13.09
C GLU A 79 9.03 15.26 11.59
N LYS A 80 8.52 16.22 10.81
CA LYS A 80 8.48 16.17 9.35
C LYS A 80 9.91 16.00 8.81
N ILE A 81 10.25 14.79 8.37
CA ILE A 81 11.52 14.53 7.70
C ILE A 81 11.57 15.25 6.36
N ARG A 82 12.72 15.88 6.07
CA ARG A 82 13.00 16.50 4.78
C ARG A 82 13.48 15.46 3.77
N ALA A 83 13.10 15.64 2.51
CA ALA A 83 13.45 14.77 1.39
C ALA A 83 14.97 14.55 1.14
N SER A 84 15.83 15.31 1.82
CA SER A 84 17.28 15.13 1.77
C SER A 84 17.84 14.05 2.71
N GLU A 85 17.03 13.48 3.61
CA GLU A 85 17.47 12.49 4.62
C GLU A 85 17.25 11.02 4.17
N TYR A 86 16.83 10.80 2.91
CA TYR A 86 16.68 9.49 2.26
C TYR A 86 18.03 8.79 1.95
N ARG A 87 19.00 8.78 2.88
CA ARG A 87 20.22 7.97 2.75
C ARG A 87 20.02 6.62 3.44
N GLY A 88 19.45 5.67 2.72
CA GLY A 88 19.30 4.28 3.17
C GLY A 88 18.79 3.30 2.11
N ILE A 89 19.03 3.59 0.83
CA ILE A 89 18.41 2.88 -0.30
C ILE A 89 18.89 1.42 -0.47
N ASP A 90 19.96 0.99 0.23
CA ASP A 90 20.62 -0.30 -0.02
C ASP A 90 20.31 -1.43 1.01
N ASP A 91 19.21 -1.37 1.77
CA ASP A 91 18.81 -2.53 2.59
C ASP A 91 18.02 -3.56 1.74
N PRO A 92 18.56 -4.78 1.49
CA PRO A 92 17.88 -5.79 0.69
C PRO A 92 16.55 -6.27 1.30
N LYS A 93 16.33 -6.03 2.60
CA LYS A 93 15.09 -6.38 3.32
C LYS A 93 14.08 -5.22 3.36
N GLN A 94 14.41 -4.07 2.77
CA GLN A 94 13.53 -2.91 2.71
C GLN A 94 12.17 -3.21 2.07
N PRO A 95 12.07 -4.00 0.98
CA PRO A 95 10.77 -4.32 0.39
C PRO A 95 9.87 -5.14 1.33
N GLU A 96 10.44 -6.07 2.11
CA GLU A 96 9.67 -6.82 3.11
C GLU A 96 9.14 -5.89 4.20
N ARG A 97 9.96 -4.95 4.69
CA ARG A 97 9.54 -3.97 5.71
C ARG A 97 8.43 -3.06 5.21
N ALA A 98 8.54 -2.55 3.98
CA ALA A 98 7.53 -1.72 3.35
C ALA A 98 6.17 -2.43 3.33
N LEU A 99 6.15 -3.73 2.99
CA LEU A 99 4.93 -4.54 2.98
C LEU A 99 4.34 -4.74 4.38
N LEU A 100 5.16 -4.96 5.39
CA LEU A 100 4.69 -5.09 6.78
C LEU A 100 4.16 -3.77 7.35
N ASN A 101 4.68 -2.63 6.89
CA ASN A 101 4.21 -1.32 7.31
C ASN A 101 2.78 -1.01 6.83
N ILE A 102 2.32 -1.64 5.74
CA ILE A 102 0.97 -1.41 5.20
C ILE A 102 -0.10 -1.69 6.28
N GLY A 103 0.02 -2.82 6.99
CA GLY A 103 -0.92 -3.20 8.05
C GLY A 103 -0.82 -2.36 9.34
N ILE A 104 0.15 -1.45 9.46
CA ILE A 104 0.25 -0.53 10.61
C ILE A 104 -0.78 0.58 10.49
N TYR A 105 -1.06 1.03 9.26
CA TYR A 105 -2.01 2.10 9.00
C TYR A 105 -3.45 1.57 9.08
N CYS A 106 -4.24 2.09 10.01
CA CYS A 106 -5.57 1.55 10.32
C CYS A 106 -6.58 1.65 9.16
N ARG A 107 -6.40 2.63 8.26
CA ARG A 107 -7.25 2.83 7.08
C ARG A 107 -6.71 2.11 5.83
N ALA A 108 -5.59 1.40 5.94
CA ALA A 108 -4.97 0.69 4.81
C ALA A 108 -5.95 -0.30 4.17
N ASN A 109 -6.69 -1.05 4.98
CA ASN A 109 -7.64 -2.04 4.47
C ASN A 109 -8.67 -1.43 3.51
N TYR A 110 -9.32 -0.33 3.91
CA TYR A 110 -10.30 0.34 3.06
C TYR A 110 -9.66 0.82 1.75
N LEU A 111 -8.50 1.47 1.87
CA LEU A 111 -7.77 1.98 0.71
C LEU A 111 -7.37 0.87 -0.26
N PHE A 112 -6.82 -0.24 0.23
CA PHE A 112 -6.37 -1.35 -0.61
C PHE A 112 -7.53 -2.15 -1.20
N VAL A 113 -8.65 -2.31 -0.48
CA VAL A 113 -9.85 -2.94 -1.03
C VAL A 113 -10.35 -2.17 -2.25
N ASP A 114 -10.45 -0.85 -2.15
CA ASP A 114 -10.96 -0.01 -3.24
C ASP A 114 -9.94 0.12 -4.38
N ALA A 115 -8.67 0.37 -4.08
CA ALA A 115 -7.62 0.47 -5.09
C ALA A 115 -7.44 -0.84 -5.88
N VAL A 116 -7.51 -2.00 -5.21
CA VAL A 116 -7.43 -3.31 -5.86
C VAL A 116 -8.66 -3.57 -6.72
N LYS A 117 -9.85 -3.23 -6.23
CA LYS A 117 -11.08 -3.34 -7.02
C LYS A 117 -10.98 -2.47 -8.28
N PHE A 118 -10.59 -1.21 -8.15
CA PHE A 118 -10.36 -0.30 -9.27
C PHE A 118 -9.34 -0.86 -10.27
N ARG A 119 -8.20 -1.39 -9.80
CA ARG A 119 -7.19 -2.02 -10.65
C ARG A 119 -7.76 -3.19 -11.45
N LYS A 120 -8.52 -4.06 -10.80
CA LYS A 120 -9.14 -5.24 -11.45
C LYS A 120 -10.17 -4.83 -12.50
N GLU A 121 -10.92 -3.77 -12.24
CA GLU A 121 -11.93 -3.24 -13.17
C GLU A 121 -11.30 -2.51 -14.37
N THR A 122 -10.20 -1.79 -14.17
CA THR A 122 -9.58 -0.94 -15.20
C THR A 122 -8.52 -1.63 -16.05
N ARG A 123 -7.84 -2.66 -15.54
CA ARG A 123 -6.79 -3.37 -16.31
C ARG A 123 -7.32 -4.22 -17.46
N GLY A 124 -8.63 -4.44 -17.54
CA GLY A 124 -9.25 -5.34 -18.52
C GLY A 124 -9.08 -6.82 -18.16
N GLN A 125 -9.31 -7.72 -19.13
CA GLN A 125 -9.09 -9.16 -18.93
C GLN A 125 -7.58 -9.43 -18.75
N PRO A 126 -7.17 -10.23 -17.75
CA PRO A 126 -5.78 -10.65 -17.64
C PRO A 126 -5.38 -11.37 -18.93
N SER A 127 -4.18 -11.05 -19.43
CA SER A 127 -3.64 -11.70 -20.62
C SER A 127 -3.49 -13.20 -20.32
N ASN A 128 -4.11 -14.08 -21.11
CA ASN A 128 -3.91 -15.55 -21.03
C ASN A 128 -2.50 -15.97 -21.53
N GLY A 129 -1.52 -15.08 -21.34
CA GLY A 129 -0.23 -15.10 -21.99
C GLY A 129 0.81 -15.96 -21.31
N GLY A 130 0.46 -16.90 -20.42
CA GLY A 130 1.39 -17.90 -19.86
C GLY A 130 2.65 -17.34 -19.20
N ASN A 131 2.69 -16.02 -18.95
CA ASN A 131 3.80 -15.31 -18.36
C ASN A 131 3.42 -15.06 -16.91
N TRP A 132 4.33 -15.42 -16.00
CA TRP A 132 4.06 -15.49 -14.57
C TRP A 132 3.52 -14.16 -13.99
N ASP A 133 3.92 -13.03 -14.59
CA ASP A 133 3.53 -11.68 -14.19
C ASP A 133 2.05 -11.37 -14.40
N ASP A 134 1.40 -11.94 -15.43
CA ASP A 134 -0.02 -11.68 -15.73
C ASP A 134 -0.95 -12.69 -15.02
N ASP A 135 -0.54 -13.97 -14.96
CA ASP A 135 -1.36 -15.05 -14.40
C ASP A 135 -1.46 -15.02 -12.86
N HIS A 136 -0.56 -14.30 -12.17
CA HIS A 136 -0.51 -14.24 -10.70
C HIS A 136 -0.79 -12.85 -10.12
N GLU A 137 -1.00 -11.80 -10.93
CA GLU A 137 -1.29 -10.45 -10.43
C GLU A 137 -2.49 -10.46 -9.47
N ASP A 138 -3.55 -11.23 -9.76
CA ASP A 138 -4.71 -11.33 -8.86
C ASP A 138 -4.37 -11.92 -7.50
N ALA A 139 -3.47 -12.91 -7.46
CA ALA A 139 -3.01 -13.49 -6.21
C ALA A 139 -2.18 -12.47 -5.42
N LEU A 140 -1.32 -11.69 -6.09
CA LEU A 140 -0.54 -10.61 -5.48
C LEU A 140 -1.45 -9.50 -4.95
N LEU A 141 -2.46 -9.08 -5.73
CA LEU A 141 -3.45 -8.09 -5.31
C LEU A 141 -4.26 -8.56 -4.09
N ASN A 142 -4.72 -9.81 -4.09
CA ASN A 142 -5.41 -10.39 -2.94
C ASN A 142 -4.49 -10.48 -1.71
N PHE A 143 -3.19 -10.76 -1.92
CA PHE A 143 -2.22 -10.77 -0.84
C PHE A 143 -1.96 -9.36 -0.27
N LEU A 144 -1.98 -8.31 -1.09
CA LEU A 144 -1.91 -6.93 -0.62
C LEU A 144 -3.11 -6.55 0.24
N VAL A 145 -4.33 -6.93 -0.16
CA VAL A 145 -5.53 -6.76 0.69
C VAL A 145 -5.35 -7.50 2.01
N PHE A 146 -4.83 -8.74 1.98
CA PHE A 146 -4.54 -9.49 3.19
C PHE A 146 -3.55 -8.73 4.10
N LEU A 147 -2.43 -8.25 3.57
CA LEU A 147 -1.44 -7.50 4.36
C LEU A 147 -1.96 -6.17 4.91
N SER A 148 -2.92 -5.55 4.22
CA SER A 148 -3.51 -4.27 4.64
C SER A 148 -4.44 -4.38 5.85
N HIS A 149 -4.84 -5.58 6.25
CA HIS A 149 -5.68 -5.77 7.42
C HIS A 149 -4.87 -5.55 8.71
N PRO A 150 -5.29 -4.66 9.63
CA PRO A 150 -4.53 -4.37 10.84
C PRO A 150 -4.32 -5.58 11.76
N GLU A 151 -5.23 -6.55 11.70
CA GLU A 151 -5.13 -7.83 12.43
C GLU A 151 -3.99 -8.72 11.92
N HIS A 152 -3.52 -8.49 10.69
CA HIS A 152 -2.49 -9.30 10.04
C HIS A 152 -1.08 -8.73 10.19
N LYS A 153 -0.93 -7.51 10.72
CA LYS A 153 0.37 -6.81 10.84
C LYS A 153 1.45 -7.60 11.58
N ASP A 154 1.04 -8.47 12.51
CA ASP A 154 1.95 -9.25 13.36
C ASP A 154 2.09 -10.72 12.91
N LEU A 155 1.46 -11.12 11.80
CA LEU A 155 1.53 -12.50 11.29
C LEU A 155 2.88 -12.83 10.64
N PHE A 156 3.56 -11.82 10.12
CA PHE A 156 4.81 -11.96 9.40
C PHE A 156 5.94 -11.20 10.10
N THR A 157 7.17 -11.66 9.88
CA THR A 157 8.37 -10.90 10.20
C THR A 157 9.34 -10.86 9.04
N VAL A 158 10.15 -9.82 9.02
CA VAL A 158 11.36 -9.78 8.21
C VAL A 158 12.23 -10.98 8.61
N GLY A 159 12.72 -11.75 7.63
CA GLY A 159 13.60 -12.89 7.89
C GLY A 159 14.86 -12.46 8.67
N ALA A 160 15.45 -13.36 9.46
CA ALA A 160 16.70 -13.12 10.20
C ALA A 160 17.88 -12.80 9.26
#